data_AF-A0A6B3M2Q3-F1
#
_entry.id   AF-A0A6B3M2Q3-F1
#
_cell.length_a   1.000
_cell.length_b   1.000
_cell.length_c   1.000
_cell.angle_alpha   90.00
_cell.angle_beta   90.00
_cell.angle_gamma   90.00
#
_symmetry.space_group_name_H-M   'P 1'
#
loop_
_entity.id
_entity.type
_entity.pdbx_description
1 polymer ?
#
loop_
_entity_poly.entity_id
_entity_poly.type
_entity_poly.pdbx_seq_one_letter_code
_entity_poly.pdbx_strand_id
1 'polypeptide(L)' 'MPEEAERQRADKAQQQGLRQGALRQLLVVLETRFGSIPSDVEQDLQALELEQLEELVKLALQVNSWEELKKHL' A
#
# COMPACT_ATOMS: atom_id res chain seq x y z
N MET A 1 29.50 -14.06 10.98
CA MET A 1 28.35 -14.78 11.57
C MET A 1 27.27 -14.94 10.51
N PRO A 2 27.12 -16.11 9.88
CA PRO A 2 26.14 -16.32 8.80
C PRO A 2 24.67 -16.28 9.28
N GLU A 3 24.39 -16.66 10.52
CA GLU A 3 23.02 -16.70 11.08
C GLU A 3 22.35 -15.31 11.17
N GLU A 4 23.11 -14.25 11.46
CA GLU A 4 22.58 -12.88 11.53
C GLU A 4 22.17 -12.36 10.15
N ALA A 5 22.93 -12.70 9.11
CA ALA A 5 22.63 -12.31 7.74
C ALA A 5 21.38 -13.04 7.20
N GLU A 6 21.17 -14.30 7.61
CA GLU A 6 19.96 -15.05 7.27
C GLU A 6 18.72 -14.48 7.94
N ARG A 7 18.80 -14.14 9.23
CA ARG A 7 17.71 -13.46 9.95
C ARG A 7 17.33 -12.13 9.30
N GLN A 8 18.33 -11.29 9.00
CA GLN A 8 18.08 -10.01 8.32
C GLN A 8 17.44 -10.18 6.94
N ARG A 9 17.77 -11.25 6.21
CA ARG A 9 17.11 -11.54 4.91
C ARG A 9 15.67 -11.99 5.10
N ALA A 10 15.41 -12.86 6.08
CA ALA A 10 14.05 -13.30 6.39
C ALA A 10 13.16 -12.12 6.81
N ASP A 11 13.66 -11.24 7.68
CA ASP A 11 12.93 -10.05 8.14
C ASP A 11 12.59 -9.11 6.97
N LYS A 12 13.55 -8.85 6.07
CA LYS A 12 13.31 -8.05 4.86
C LYS A 12 12.27 -8.67 3.93
N ALA A 13 12.35 -9.98 3.71
CA ALA A 13 11.37 -10.70 2.90
C ALA A 13 9.96 -10.63 3.51
N GLN A 14 9.88 -10.77 4.84
CA GLN A 14 8.61 -10.65 5.57
C GLN A 14 8.03 -9.24 5.45
N GLN A 15 8.84 -8.19 5.66
CA GLN A 15 8.39 -6.81 5.50
C GLN A 15 7.92 -6.50 4.07
N GLN A 16 8.63 -7.00 3.05
CA GLN A 16 8.21 -6.88 1.66
C GLN A 16 6.87 -7.59 1.40
N GLY A 17 6.68 -8.79 1.95
CA GLY A 17 5.42 -9.53 1.84
C GLY A 17 4.23 -8.79 2.46
N LEU A 18 4.43 -8.19 3.64
CA LEU A 18 3.41 -7.36 4.29
C LEU A 18 3.06 -6.14 3.44
N ARG A 19 4.07 -5.40 2.94
CA ARG A 19 3.86 -4.23 2.08
C ARG A 19 3.09 -4.58 0.80
N GLN A 20 3.48 -5.68 0.13
CA GLN A 20 2.78 -6.16 -1.07
C GLN A 20 1.33 -6.56 -0.77
N GLY A 21 1.08 -7.20 0.38
CA GLY A 21 -0.26 -7.54 0.85
C GLY A 21 -1.12 -6.29 1.08
N ALA A 22 -0.58 -5.31 1.80
CA ALA A 22 -1.27 -4.04 2.06
C ALA A 22 -1.59 -3.28 0.76
N LEU A 23 -0.61 -3.16 -0.16
CA LEU A 23 -0.82 -2.54 -1.46
C LEU A 23 -1.94 -3.23 -2.24
N ARG A 24 -1.91 -4.57 -2.33
CA ARG A 24 -2.94 -5.33 -3.05
C ARG A 24 -4.33 -5.12 -2.45
N GLN A 25 -4.46 -5.13 -1.12
CA GLN A 25 -5.74 -4.90 -0.45
C GLN A 25 -6.25 -3.48 -0.68
N LEU A 26 -5.36 -2.49 -0.62
CA LEU A 26 -5.71 -1.11 -0.91
C LEU A 26 -6.21 -0.94 -2.35
N LEU A 27 -5.53 -1.50 -3.34
CA LEU A 27 -5.98 -1.45 -4.74
C LEU A 27 -7.39 -2.06 -4.89
N VAL A 28 -7.67 -3.20 -4.26
CA VAL A 28 -9.02 -3.81 -4.28
C VAL A 28 -10.07 -2.89 -3.66
N VAL A 29 -9.77 -2.28 -2.51
CA VAL A 29 -10.69 -1.34 -1.84
C VAL A 29 -10.96 -0.13 -2.73
N LEU A 30 -9.91 0.46 -3.30
CA LEU A 30 -10.02 1.64 -4.14
C LEU A 30 -10.80 1.35 -5.42
N GLU A 31 -10.53 0.23 -6.09
CA GLU A 31 -11.28 -0.19 -7.27
C GLU A 31 -12.75 -0.44 -6.96
N THR A 32 -13.03 -1.06 -5.80
CA THR A 32 -14.40 -1.32 -5.34
C THR A 32 -15.18 -0.03 -5.07
N ARG A 33 -14.52 1.00 -4.50
CA ARG A 33 -15.21 2.24 -4.10
C ARG A 33 -15.30 3.28 -5.22
N PHE A 34 -14.25 3.39 -6.03
CA PHE A 34 -14.11 4.48 -7.00
C PHE A 34 -14.04 4.01 -8.45
N GLY A 35 -14.08 2.69 -8.70
CA GLY A 35 -13.91 2.12 -10.04
C GLY A 35 -12.45 2.12 -10.48
N SER A 36 -12.22 2.16 -11.79
CA SER A 36 -10.87 2.06 -12.38
C SER A 36 -9.86 3.00 -11.72
N ILE A 37 -8.71 2.44 -11.34
CA ILE A 37 -7.63 3.18 -10.67
C ILE A 37 -6.89 4.02 -11.71
N PRO A 38 -6.74 5.34 -11.52
CA PRO A 38 -5.90 6.17 -12.36
C PRO A 38 -4.44 5.70 -12.33
N SER A 39 -3.77 5.70 -13.48
CA SER A 39 -2.39 5.18 -13.59
C SER A 39 -1.37 5.97 -12.77
N ASP A 40 -1.59 7.26 -12.57
CA ASP A 40 -0.77 8.11 -11.70
C ASP A 40 -0.90 7.67 -10.23
N VAL A 41 -2.13 7.41 -9.78
CA VAL A 41 -2.38 6.91 -8.41
C VAL A 41 -1.74 5.55 -8.18
N GLU A 42 -1.84 4.63 -9.14
CA GLU A 42 -1.22 3.32 -9.00
C GLU A 42 0.31 3.41 -8.84
N GLN A 43 0.96 4.34 -9.55
CA GLN A 43 2.40 4.59 -9.43
C GLN A 43 2.76 5.17 -8.06
N ASP A 44 2.00 6.15 -7.59
CA ASP A 44 2.24 6.77 -6.28
C ASP A 44 2.09 5.74 -5.15
N LEU A 45 1.05 4.89 -5.22
CA LEU A 45 0.81 3.81 -4.26
C LEU A 45 1.97 2.79 -4.22
N GLN A 46 2.61 2.49 -5.35
CA GLN A 46 3.74 1.56 -5.38
C GLN A 46 4.97 2.08 -4.62
N ALA A 47 5.10 3.41 -4.46
CA ALA A 47 6.19 4.05 -3.75
C ALA A 47 5.97 4.17 -2.23
N LEU A 48 4.77 3.86 -1.73
CA LEU A 48 4.44 3.98 -0.32
C LEU A 48 4.98 2.82 0.52
N GLU A 49 5.32 3.14 1.78
CA GLU A 49 5.68 2.17 2.82
C GLU A 49 4.44 1.53 3.46
N LEU A 50 4.65 0.44 4.20
CA LEU A 50 3.57 -0.37 4.77
C LEU A 50 2.58 0.47 5.61
N GLU A 51 3.10 1.30 6.52
CA GLU A 51 2.28 2.10 7.42
C GLU A 51 1.42 3.11 6.65
N GLN A 52 1.98 3.73 5.60
CA GLN A 52 1.26 4.67 4.75
C GLN A 52 0.13 3.97 3.98
N LEU A 53 0.38 2.75 3.47
CA LEU A 53 -0.63 1.94 2.81
C LEU A 53 -1.78 1.58 3.76
N GLU A 54 -1.48 1.18 5.00
CA GLU A 54 -2.49 0.86 6.01
C GLU A 54 -3.33 2.08 6.44
N GLU A 55 -2.70 3.25 6.56
CA GLU A 55 -3.41 4.51 6.82
C GLU A 55 -4.32 4.87 5.64
N LEU A 56 -3.82 4.71 4.41
CA LEU A 56 -4.60 5.03 3.22
C LEU A 56 -5.80 4.09 3.06
N VAL A 57 -5.75 2.84 3.53
CA VAL A 57 -6.93 1.96 3.59
C VAL A 57 -8.03 2.58 4.46
N LYS A 58 -7.69 3.13 5.63
CA LYS A 58 -8.68 3.75 6.53
C LYS A 58 -9.27 5.00 5.89
N LEU A 59 -8.43 5.84 5.30
CA LEU A 59 -8.85 7.06 4.59
C LEU A 59 -9.72 6.72 3.38
N ALA A 60 -9.34 5.71 2.61
CA ALA A 60 -10.08 5.22 1.47
C ALA A 60 -11.48 4.73 1.83
N LEU A 61 -11.81 4.47 3.09
CA LEU A 61 -13.18 4.15 3.52
C LEU A 61 -14.02 5.40 3.87
N GLN A 62 -13.37 6.56 4.03
CA GLN A 62 -13.97 7.80 4.52
C GLN A 62 -14.21 8.84 3.42
N VAL A 63 -13.30 8.94 2.46
CA VAL A 63 -13.38 9.92 1.36
C VAL A 63 -14.38 9.49 0.29
N ASN A 64 -14.88 10.41 -0.54
CA ASN A 64 -15.95 10.13 -1.51
C ASN A 64 -15.50 10.16 -2.97
N SER A 65 -14.26 10.54 -3.26
CA SER A 65 -13.73 10.55 -4.63
C SER A 65 -12.21 10.36 -4.70
N TRP A 66 -11.72 10.12 -5.92
CA TRP A 66 -10.30 10.11 -6.22
C TRP A 66 -9.61 11.43 -5.89
N GLU A 67 -10.25 12.58 -6.16
CA GLU A 67 -9.70 13.91 -5.90
C GLU A 67 -9.50 14.17 -4.41
N GLU A 68 -10.37 13.63 -3.55
CA GLU A 68 -10.19 13.70 -2.10
C GLU A 68 -9.04 12.80 -1.65
N LEU A 69 -8.98 11.56 -2.14
CA LEU A 69 -7.89 10.62 -1.83
C LEU A 69 -6.52 11.18 -2.24
N LYS A 70 -6.41 11.75 -3.44
CA LYS A 70 -5.17 12.33 -4.00
C LYS A 70 -4.56 13.44 -3.17
N LYS A 71 -5.29 14.06 -2.25
CA LYS A 71 -4.74 15.06 -1.32
C LYS A 71 -3.87 14.46 -0.22
N HIS A 72 -3.88 13.13 -0.10
CA HIS A 72 -3.19 12.36 0.93
C HIS A 72 -2.22 11.32 0.35
N LEU A 73 -2.06 11.30 -0.98
CA LEU A 73 -0.97 10.62 -1.69
C LEU A 73 0.22 11.58 -1.79
#